data_AF-A0AAU9ALJ3-F1
#
_entry.id   AF-A0AAU9ALJ3-F1
#
_cell.length_a   1.000
_cell.length_b   1.000
_cell.length_c   1.000
_cell.angle_alpha   90.00
_cell.angle_beta   90.00
_cell.angle_gamma   90.00
#
_symmetry.space_group_name_H-M   'P 1'
#
loop_
_entity.id
_entity.type
_entity.pdbx_description
1 polymer ?
#
loop_
_entity_poly.entity_id
_entity_poly.type
_entity_poly.pdbx_seq_one_letter_code
_entity_poly.pdbx_strand_id
1 'polypeptide(L)'
;MTNHKTLMCLALTALIAAAAHPAQAQTYTKQAELELAATGDAFQVGSRRFRVAPSAVPAPVSDRTDPAKDVIVAGYEVKLRAPDAAAPKSRSKRDLSAPATTAAAGPVADGGALGVAVAEEGGRAVLVTQRLNVYVGDIGVVAGLASATGGKVTYSSALGGNAVIEYASVDAALAAMKRIQGANGVKEVSPEIIQSRIMTR
;
A
#
# COMPACT_ATOMS: atom_id res chain seq x y z
N MET A 1 -37.85 -24.38 68.86
CA MET A 1 -37.81 -24.72 67.42
C MET A 1 -37.83 -23.39 66.66
N THR A 2 -36.69 -22.70 66.50
CA THR A 2 -35.73 -22.79 65.35
C THR A 2 -36.32 -22.13 64.08
N ASN A 3 -35.78 -21.11 63.40
CA ASN A 3 -34.77 -20.06 63.62
C ASN A 3 -34.95 -19.05 62.45
N HIS A 4 -34.80 -17.74 62.72
CA HIS A 4 -34.55 -16.70 61.71
C HIS A 4 -33.15 -16.90 61.09
N LYS A 5 -33.05 -16.98 59.76
CA LYS A 5 -31.81 -17.03 58.93
C LYS A 5 -32.25 -16.70 57.49
N THR A 6 -31.69 -15.78 56.70
CA THR A 6 -30.46 -14.99 56.79
C THR A 6 -30.58 -13.91 55.70
N LEU A 7 -30.33 -12.65 56.04
CA LEU A 7 -29.83 -11.65 55.09
C LEU A 7 -28.45 -12.09 54.59
N MET A 8 -28.00 -11.52 53.46
CA MET A 8 -26.60 -11.39 53.06
C MET A 8 -26.01 -12.52 52.19
N CYS A 9 -25.96 -12.28 50.87
CA CYS A 9 -24.68 -12.26 50.12
C CYS A 9 -24.91 -11.74 48.69
N LEU A 10 -24.61 -10.45 48.56
CA LEU A 10 -24.31 -9.73 47.34
C LEU A 10 -23.01 -10.29 46.75
N ALA A 11 -23.06 -11.25 45.83
CA ALA A 11 -21.92 -11.63 44.98
C ALA A 11 -22.35 -12.67 43.93
N LEU A 12 -22.53 -12.26 42.67
CA LEU A 12 -21.73 -12.76 41.54
C LEU A 12 -22.12 -12.02 40.26
N THR A 13 -21.76 -10.73 40.23
CA THR A 13 -21.49 -10.02 38.99
C THR A 13 -20.20 -10.59 38.37
N ALA A 14 -20.22 -10.74 37.05
CA ALA A 14 -19.08 -10.99 36.15
C ALA A 14 -18.60 -12.44 35.97
N LEU A 15 -18.11 -12.70 34.74
CA LEU A 15 -17.69 -13.97 34.11
C LEU A 15 -18.88 -14.84 33.67
N ILE A 16 -19.23 -14.98 32.38
CA ILE A 16 -18.36 -15.26 31.24
C ILE A 16 -18.94 -14.58 29.98
N ALA A 17 -18.34 -13.47 29.55
CA ALA A 17 -18.51 -12.91 28.20
C ALA A 17 -17.11 -12.74 27.58
N ALA A 18 -16.41 -13.86 27.38
CA ALA A 18 -15.10 -13.88 26.74
C ALA A 18 -14.92 -15.19 25.96
N ALA A 19 -15.77 -15.41 24.96
CA ALA A 19 -15.63 -16.53 24.03
C ALA A 19 -15.85 -16.11 22.57
N ALA A 20 -15.43 -14.90 22.23
CA ALA A 20 -15.17 -14.40 20.89
C ALA A 20 -14.30 -13.14 21.13
N HIS A 21 -13.09 -12.92 20.62
CA HIS A 21 -12.72 -12.82 19.20
C HIS A 21 -11.18 -12.72 19.07
N PRO A 22 -10.37 -13.78 19.24
CA PRO A 22 -8.92 -13.67 19.04
C PRO A 22 -8.55 -13.27 17.60
N ALA A 23 -9.35 -13.70 16.61
CA ALA A 23 -9.11 -13.39 15.20
C ALA A 23 -9.26 -11.89 14.87
N GLN A 24 -10.28 -11.22 15.44
CA GLN A 24 -10.49 -9.77 15.23
C GLN A 24 -9.35 -8.95 15.84
N ALA A 25 -8.88 -9.34 17.02
CA ALA A 25 -7.72 -8.71 17.67
C ALA A 25 -6.43 -8.89 16.85
N GLN A 26 -6.24 -10.06 16.24
CA GLN A 26 -5.07 -10.35 15.40
C GLN A 26 -5.07 -9.57 14.08
N THR A 27 -6.22 -9.50 13.39
CA THR A 27 -6.34 -8.64 12.19
C THR A 27 -6.09 -7.18 12.51
N TYR A 28 -6.68 -6.68 13.61
CA TYR A 28 -6.46 -5.31 14.06
C TYR A 28 -4.98 -5.03 14.33
N THR A 29 -4.26 -5.99 14.92
CA THR A 29 -2.82 -5.87 15.17
C THR A 29 -2.02 -5.76 13.87
N LYS A 30 -2.25 -6.65 12.89
CA LYS A 30 -1.55 -6.58 11.60
C LYS A 30 -1.88 -5.32 10.80
N GLN A 31 -3.12 -4.85 10.89
CA GLN A 31 -3.57 -3.62 10.27
C GLN A 31 -2.87 -2.39 10.89
N ALA A 32 -2.77 -2.34 12.23
CA ALA A 32 -2.04 -1.29 12.93
C ALA A 32 -0.53 -1.33 12.62
N GLU A 33 0.07 -2.52 12.53
CA GLU A 33 1.47 -2.68 12.10
C GLU A 33 1.70 -2.15 10.68
N LEU A 34 0.75 -2.40 9.77
CA LEU A 34 0.81 -1.88 8.40
C LEU A 34 0.65 -0.35 8.35
N GLU A 35 -0.22 0.23 9.18
CA GLU A 35 -0.33 1.68 9.34
C GLU A 35 0.98 2.30 9.85
N LEU A 36 1.65 1.66 10.81
CA LEU A 36 2.97 2.08 11.30
C LEU A 36 4.06 1.94 10.23
N ALA A 37 3.94 0.95 9.34
CA ALA A 37 4.86 0.76 8.22
C ALA A 37 4.66 1.79 7.10
N ALA A 38 3.52 2.48 7.05
CA ALA A 38 3.21 3.53 6.08
C ALA A 38 4.01 4.80 6.36
N THR A 39 5.32 4.77 6.07
CA THR A 39 6.27 5.86 6.34
C THR A 39 6.81 6.52 5.06
N GLY A 40 6.44 5.98 3.90
CA GLY A 40 6.92 6.45 2.61
C GLY A 40 6.26 7.72 2.13
N ASP A 41 6.44 7.97 0.83
CA ASP A 41 5.82 9.08 0.12
C ASP A 41 4.29 9.05 0.23
N ALA A 42 3.70 10.24 0.36
CA ALA A 42 2.25 10.41 0.32
C ALA A 42 1.80 10.81 -1.10
N PHE A 43 0.61 10.35 -1.48
CA PHE A 43 -0.04 10.70 -2.73
C PHE A 43 -1.55 10.85 -2.53
N GLN A 44 -2.22 11.42 -3.52
CA GLN A 44 -3.66 11.67 -3.49
C GLN A 44 -4.33 11.00 -4.69
N VAL A 45 -5.51 10.43 -4.46
CA VAL A 45 -6.41 9.91 -5.50
C VAL A 45 -7.80 10.43 -5.19
N GLY A 46 -8.32 11.32 -6.05
CA GLY A 46 -9.53 12.09 -5.73
C GLY A 46 -9.37 12.86 -4.41
N SER A 47 -10.32 12.72 -3.49
CA SER A 47 -10.25 13.37 -2.17
C SER A 47 -9.41 12.62 -1.12
N ARG A 48 -9.00 11.38 -1.40
CA ARG A 48 -8.36 10.52 -0.40
C ARG A 48 -6.84 10.60 -0.49
N ARG A 49 -6.20 10.70 0.67
CA ARG A 49 -4.75 10.71 0.82
C ARG A 49 -4.26 9.35 1.28
N PHE A 50 -3.16 8.91 0.69
CA PHE A 50 -2.54 7.63 0.94
C PHE A 50 -1.06 7.83 1.21
N ARG A 51 -0.49 6.92 2.00
CA ARG A 51 0.94 6.88 2.30
C ARG A 51 1.49 5.51 1.97
N VAL A 52 2.58 5.47 1.22
CA VAL A 52 3.25 4.23 0.85
C VAL A 52 3.80 3.54 2.11
N ALA A 53 3.70 2.22 2.15
CA ALA A 53 4.32 1.37 3.15
C ALA A 53 5.54 0.64 2.53
N PRO A 54 6.76 1.20 2.61
CA PRO A 54 7.91 0.70 1.84
C PRO A 54 8.37 -0.70 2.25
N SER A 55 8.10 -1.10 3.50
CA SER A 55 8.39 -2.45 4.00
C SER A 55 7.26 -3.45 3.71
N ALA A 56 6.11 -3.01 3.19
CA ALA A 56 4.99 -3.90 2.90
C ALA A 56 5.08 -4.42 1.45
N VAL A 57 4.95 -5.73 1.29
CA VAL A 57 5.02 -6.43 0.00
C VAL A 57 3.72 -7.20 -0.21
N PRO A 58 3.04 -7.01 -1.35
CA PRO A 58 1.89 -7.82 -1.69
C PRO A 58 2.35 -9.19 -2.21
N ALA A 59 1.75 -10.26 -1.70
CA ALA A 59 1.94 -11.61 -2.19
C ALA A 59 0.57 -12.20 -2.55
N PRO A 60 0.43 -13.00 -3.64
CA PRO A 60 -0.82 -13.70 -3.92
C PRO A 60 -1.29 -14.48 -2.69
N VAL A 61 -2.59 -14.46 -2.41
CA VAL A 61 -3.15 -15.29 -1.33
C VAL A 61 -2.83 -16.76 -1.58
N SER A 62 -2.60 -17.49 -0.50
CA SER A 62 -2.27 -18.91 -0.54
C SER A 62 -3.15 -19.69 0.44
N ASP A 63 -3.10 -21.02 0.41
CA ASP A 63 -3.83 -21.86 1.36
C ASP A 63 -3.44 -21.62 2.84
N ARG A 64 -2.31 -20.93 3.07
CA ARG A 64 -1.84 -20.53 4.40
C ARG A 64 -2.37 -19.19 4.87
N THR A 65 -2.97 -18.40 3.97
CA THR A 65 -3.51 -17.09 4.27
C THR A 65 -4.82 -17.25 5.03
N ASP A 66 -4.91 -16.68 6.21
CA ASP A 66 -6.12 -16.66 7.04
C ASP A 66 -6.82 -15.30 6.87
N PRO A 67 -7.94 -15.22 6.13
CA PRO A 67 -8.64 -13.95 5.88
C PRO A 67 -9.21 -13.32 7.15
N ALA A 68 -9.27 -14.05 8.27
CA ALA A 68 -9.70 -13.53 9.55
C ALA A 68 -8.54 -12.98 10.40
N LYS A 69 -7.29 -13.07 9.93
CA LYS A 69 -6.09 -12.57 10.61
C LYS A 69 -5.19 -11.70 9.73
N ASP A 70 -5.21 -11.93 8.42
CA ASP A 70 -4.31 -11.32 7.46
C ASP A 70 -4.95 -10.14 6.74
N VAL A 71 -4.14 -9.14 6.40
CA VAL A 71 -4.59 -8.01 5.58
C VAL A 71 -4.61 -8.46 4.13
N ILE A 72 -5.80 -8.57 3.55
CA ILE A 72 -6.00 -8.98 2.15
C ILE A 72 -6.54 -7.82 1.33
N VAL A 73 -5.83 -7.49 0.25
CA VAL A 73 -6.22 -6.47 -0.72
C VAL A 73 -6.33 -7.09 -2.10
N ALA A 74 -7.54 -7.11 -2.66
CA ALA A 74 -7.79 -7.54 -4.05
C ALA A 74 -7.14 -8.88 -4.45
N GLY A 75 -7.17 -9.89 -3.55
CA GLY A 75 -6.58 -11.21 -3.80
C GLY A 75 -5.09 -11.32 -3.46
N TYR A 76 -4.51 -10.30 -2.82
CA TYR A 76 -3.14 -10.32 -2.31
C TYR A 76 -3.13 -10.21 -0.79
N GLU A 77 -2.36 -11.07 -0.14
CA GLU A 77 -1.96 -10.91 1.25
C GLU A 77 -0.86 -9.84 1.35
N VAL A 78 -1.05 -8.86 2.23
CA VAL A 78 -0.03 -7.85 2.51
C VAL A 78 0.86 -8.32 3.65
N LYS A 79 2.16 -8.48 3.35
CA LYS A 79 3.16 -8.90 4.33
C LYS A 79 4.12 -7.78 4.61
N LEU A 80 4.41 -7.52 5.88
CA LEU A 80 5.57 -6.73 6.24
C LEU A 80 6.82 -7.58 6.01
N ARG A 81 7.75 -7.06 5.22
CA ARG A 81 9.10 -7.61 5.13
C ARG A 81 9.68 -7.54 6.53
N ALA A 82 10.17 -8.67 7.03
CA ALA A 82 10.96 -8.67 8.25
C ALA A 82 12.08 -7.64 8.10
N PRO A 83 12.45 -6.88 9.15
CA PRO A 83 13.63 -6.04 9.07
C PRO A 83 14.81 -6.97 8.77
N ASP A 84 15.25 -6.98 7.52
CA ASP A 84 16.42 -7.76 7.12
C ASP A 84 17.57 -7.26 7.99
N ALA A 85 18.11 -8.14 8.83
CA ALA A 85 19.48 -8.01 9.27
C ALA A 85 20.31 -7.86 7.98
N ALA A 86 20.88 -6.67 7.80
CA ALA A 86 21.55 -6.20 6.58
C ALA A 86 22.00 -7.34 5.65
N ALA A 87 21.45 -7.35 4.43
CA ALA A 87 21.81 -8.27 3.36
C ALA A 87 23.33 -8.57 3.39
N PRO A 88 23.77 -9.84 3.35
CA PRO A 88 25.19 -10.16 3.35
C PRO A 88 25.80 -9.55 2.09
N LYS A 89 26.59 -8.49 2.28
CA LYS A 89 27.42 -7.88 1.25
C LYS A 89 28.45 -8.93 0.82
N SER A 90 28.15 -9.71 -0.22
CA SER A 90 29.17 -10.41 -1.00
C SER A 90 30.06 -9.37 -1.67
N ARG A 91 31.05 -8.89 -0.91
CA ARG A 91 32.12 -8.02 -1.38
C ARG A 91 33.08 -8.86 -2.22
N SER A 92 32.81 -9.00 -3.51
CA SER A 92 33.87 -9.34 -4.47
C SER A 92 34.74 -8.10 -4.67
N LYS A 93 36.06 -8.30 -4.58
CA LYS A 93 37.11 -7.27 -4.53
C LYS A 93 37.61 -7.02 -5.95
N ARG A 94 37.42 -5.80 -6.46
CA ARG A 94 37.83 -5.14 -7.73
C ARG A 94 36.58 -4.45 -8.32
N ASP A 95 36.47 -3.16 -8.52
CA ASP A 95 37.45 -2.14 -8.92
C ASP A 95 37.14 -0.78 -8.28
N LEU A 96 38.20 -0.02 -8.01
CA LEU A 96 38.16 1.39 -7.58
C LEU A 96 38.10 2.27 -8.83
N SER A 97 36.96 2.91 -9.12
CA SER A 97 36.82 4.22 -9.80
C SER A 97 35.36 4.47 -10.23
N ALA A 98 34.60 5.26 -9.46
CA ALA A 98 33.52 6.15 -9.92
C ALA A 98 32.75 6.75 -8.71
N PRO A 99 32.26 8.00 -8.79
CA PRO A 99 31.74 8.74 -7.65
C PRO A 99 30.39 8.20 -7.15
N ALA A 100 30.19 8.32 -5.84
CA ALA A 100 29.05 7.81 -5.10
C ALA A 100 27.73 8.49 -5.49
N THR A 101 26.93 7.80 -6.30
CA THR A 101 25.50 8.08 -6.45
C THR A 101 24.75 6.76 -6.46
N THR A 102 24.28 6.30 -5.29
CA THR A 102 23.20 5.30 -5.20
C THR A 102 22.74 5.17 -3.75
N ALA A 103 21.71 5.93 -3.39
CA ALA A 103 20.82 5.50 -2.31
C ALA A 103 20.17 4.19 -2.78
N ALA A 104 20.28 3.17 -1.93
CA ALA A 104 20.03 1.77 -2.18
C ALA A 104 18.71 1.48 -2.92
N ALA A 105 18.81 1.11 -4.20
CA ALA A 105 17.85 0.23 -4.84
C ALA A 105 18.13 -1.19 -4.33
N GLY A 106 17.31 -1.65 -3.38
CA GLY A 106 17.27 -3.06 -2.98
C GLY A 106 16.74 -3.95 -4.11
N PRO A 107 17.04 -5.26 -4.10
CA PRO A 107 16.68 -6.15 -5.19
C PRO A 107 15.15 -6.24 -5.34
N VAL A 108 14.74 -6.11 -6.60
CA VAL A 108 13.36 -6.28 -7.07
C VAL A 108 13.00 -7.76 -6.92
N ALA A 109 12.43 -8.13 -5.79
CA ALA A 109 11.75 -9.42 -5.64
C ALA A 109 10.48 -9.38 -6.51
N ASP A 110 10.16 -10.49 -7.19
CA ASP A 110 9.06 -10.71 -8.13
C ASP A 110 7.66 -10.22 -7.68
N GLY A 111 7.52 -8.90 -7.64
CA GLY A 111 6.35 -8.09 -7.30
C GLY A 111 6.44 -6.70 -7.94
N GLY A 112 7.27 -6.55 -8.98
CA GLY A 112 7.73 -5.27 -9.54
C GLY A 112 6.66 -4.33 -10.11
N ALA A 113 5.41 -4.79 -10.21
CA ALA A 113 4.28 -4.00 -10.70
C ALA A 113 3.37 -3.45 -9.59
N LEU A 114 3.49 -3.93 -8.34
CA LEU A 114 2.55 -3.59 -7.25
C LEU A 114 3.30 -3.22 -5.96
N GLY A 115 2.91 -2.08 -5.39
CA GLY A 115 3.32 -1.60 -4.08
C GLY A 115 2.12 -1.55 -3.14
N VAL A 116 2.37 -1.25 -1.87
CA VAL A 116 1.31 -1.13 -0.86
C VAL A 116 1.27 0.30 -0.33
N ALA A 117 0.07 0.83 -0.20
CA ALA A 117 -0.17 2.09 0.48
C ALA A 117 -1.36 1.98 1.44
N VAL A 118 -1.41 2.89 2.39
CA VAL A 118 -2.42 2.94 3.44
C VAL A 118 -3.13 4.28 3.34
N ALA A 119 -4.47 4.27 3.34
CA ALA A 119 -5.24 5.50 3.42
C ALA A 119 -4.98 6.17 4.77
N GLU A 120 -4.60 7.46 4.75
CA GLU A 120 -4.38 8.22 5.99
C GLU A 120 -5.69 8.37 6.78
N GLU A 121 -6.83 8.37 6.08
CA GLU A 121 -8.15 8.28 6.68
C GLU A 121 -8.63 6.83 6.74
N GLY A 122 -8.87 6.34 7.96
CA GLY A 122 -9.47 5.04 8.23
C GLY A 122 -8.57 3.83 7.95
N GLY A 123 -7.27 4.04 7.69
CA GLY A 123 -6.24 2.98 7.69
C GLY A 123 -6.35 1.96 6.55
N ARG A 124 -7.27 2.09 5.61
CA ARG A 124 -7.49 1.03 4.62
C ARG A 124 -6.28 0.85 3.69
N ALA A 125 -5.76 -0.37 3.63
CA ALA A 125 -4.70 -0.76 2.71
C ALA A 125 -5.21 -0.82 1.26
N VAL A 126 -4.35 -0.42 0.32
CA VAL A 126 -4.56 -0.46 -1.13
C VAL A 126 -3.28 -0.93 -1.82
N LEU A 127 -3.42 -1.52 -3.00
CA LEU A 127 -2.28 -1.78 -3.88
C LEU A 127 -2.08 -0.60 -4.83
N VAL A 128 -0.84 -0.23 -5.08
CA VAL A 128 -0.43 0.84 -5.99
C VAL A 128 0.25 0.21 -7.19
N THR A 129 -0.15 0.55 -8.40
CA THR A 129 0.47 0.00 -9.61
C THR A 129 1.59 0.89 -10.14
N GLN A 130 2.34 0.38 -11.12
CA GLN A 130 3.33 1.14 -11.88
C GLN A 130 2.72 2.12 -12.92
N ARG A 131 1.40 2.37 -12.88
CA ARG A 131 0.69 3.21 -13.85
C ARG A 131 0.17 4.48 -13.21
N LEU A 132 0.21 5.57 -13.98
CA LEU A 132 -0.38 6.85 -13.64
C LEU A 132 -1.56 7.16 -14.56
N ASN A 133 -2.67 7.56 -13.96
CA ASN A 133 -3.76 8.22 -14.65
C ASN A 133 -3.43 9.71 -14.73
N VAL A 134 -3.45 10.27 -15.93
CA VAL A 134 -3.16 11.69 -16.19
C VAL A 134 -4.35 12.31 -16.86
N TYR A 135 -4.88 13.39 -16.27
CA TYR A 135 -5.93 14.21 -16.85
C TYR A 135 -5.33 15.52 -17.33
N VAL A 136 -5.62 15.88 -18.57
CA VAL A 136 -5.01 17.02 -19.27
C VAL A 136 -6.06 17.93 -19.90
N GLY A 137 -5.67 19.17 -20.18
CA GLY A 137 -6.42 20.10 -21.02
C GLY A 137 -6.32 19.76 -22.50
N ASP A 138 -5.13 19.31 -22.92
CA ASP A 138 -4.81 18.92 -24.29
C ASP A 138 -4.05 17.59 -24.26
N ILE A 139 -4.55 16.61 -25.03
CA ILE A 139 -3.94 15.28 -25.09
C ILE A 139 -2.56 15.28 -25.76
N GLY A 140 -2.25 16.29 -26.58
CA GLY A 140 -0.98 16.41 -27.30
C GLY A 140 0.25 16.48 -26.38
N VAL A 141 0.07 16.89 -25.12
CA VAL A 141 1.18 17.03 -24.16
C VAL A 141 1.63 15.69 -23.56
N VAL A 142 0.78 14.66 -23.59
CA VAL A 142 1.00 13.40 -22.85
C VAL A 142 2.23 12.63 -23.33
N ALA A 143 2.47 12.59 -24.64
CA ALA A 143 3.63 11.89 -25.20
C ALA A 143 4.95 12.54 -24.73
N GLY A 144 4.99 13.87 -24.65
CA GLY A 144 6.13 14.62 -24.13
C GLY A 144 6.34 14.41 -22.64
N LEU A 145 5.26 14.36 -21.85
CA LEU A 145 5.33 14.05 -20.43
C LEU A 145 5.90 12.64 -20.20
N ALA A 146 5.37 11.65 -20.91
CA ALA A 146 5.82 10.27 -20.80
C ALA A 146 7.31 10.11 -21.17
N SER A 147 7.76 10.72 -22.28
CA SER A 147 9.17 10.63 -22.67
C SER A 147 10.09 11.33 -21.68
N ALA A 148 9.70 12.50 -21.16
CA ALA A 148 10.48 13.26 -20.19
C ALA A 148 10.61 12.59 -18.81
N THR A 149 9.72 11.65 -18.48
CA THR A 149 9.74 10.89 -17.23
C THR A 149 10.12 9.42 -17.39
N GLY A 150 10.44 8.98 -18.61
CA GLY A 150 10.79 7.58 -18.89
C GLY A 150 9.60 6.61 -18.83
N GLY A 151 8.39 7.12 -19.02
CA GLY A 151 7.16 6.33 -19.11
C GLY A 151 6.74 5.99 -20.54
N LYS A 152 5.79 5.08 -20.66
CA LYS A 152 5.17 4.64 -21.92
C LYS A 152 3.67 4.90 -21.86
N VAL A 153 3.14 5.64 -22.83
CA VAL A 153 1.68 5.84 -22.95
C VAL A 153 1.03 4.51 -23.35
N THR A 154 0.12 3.99 -22.53
CA THR A 154 -0.62 2.75 -22.80
C THR A 154 -2.07 3.01 -23.19
N TYR A 155 -2.59 4.19 -22.84
CA TYR A 155 -3.92 4.65 -23.21
C TYR A 155 -3.92 6.17 -23.34
N SER A 156 -4.68 6.71 -24.29
CA SER A 156 -4.92 8.14 -24.44
C SER A 156 -6.26 8.39 -25.11
N SER A 157 -7.02 9.37 -24.62
CA SER A 157 -8.29 9.79 -25.19
C SER A 157 -8.38 11.30 -25.29
N ALA A 158 -8.49 11.82 -26.51
CA ALA A 158 -8.73 13.24 -26.75
C ALA A 158 -10.11 13.69 -26.22
N LEU A 159 -11.13 12.84 -26.41
CA LEU A 159 -12.50 13.12 -25.98
C LEU A 159 -12.64 13.14 -24.44
N GLY A 160 -11.94 12.23 -23.76
CA GLY A 160 -11.94 12.15 -22.30
C GLY A 160 -10.93 13.07 -21.62
N GLY A 161 -9.99 13.65 -22.37
CA GLY A 161 -8.90 14.46 -21.83
C GLY A 161 -8.03 13.69 -20.84
N ASN A 162 -7.86 12.39 -21.05
CA ASN A 162 -7.17 11.51 -20.10
C ASN A 162 -6.26 10.49 -20.79
N ALA A 163 -5.23 10.07 -20.08
CA ALA A 163 -4.27 9.09 -20.53
C ALA A 163 -3.77 8.22 -19.37
N VAL A 164 -3.19 7.07 -19.72
CA VAL A 164 -2.47 6.19 -18.80
C VAL A 164 -1.01 6.10 -19.25
N ILE A 165 -0.09 6.37 -18.32
CA ILE A 165 1.34 6.23 -18.53
C ILE A 165 1.84 5.09 -17.62
N GLU A 166 2.46 4.09 -18.21
CA GLU A 166 3.08 2.96 -17.53
C GLU A 166 4.58 3.18 -17.34
N TYR A 167 5.09 2.84 -16.17
CA TYR A 167 6.51 2.95 -15.80
C TYR A 167 7.10 1.58 -15.47
N ALA A 168 8.44 1.53 -15.33
CA ALA A 168 9.17 0.30 -15.03
C ALA A 168 8.92 -0.25 -13.61
N SER A 169 8.47 0.60 -12.68
CA SER A 169 8.16 0.23 -11.30
C SER A 169 7.21 1.25 -10.65
N VAL A 170 6.66 0.90 -9.49
CA VAL A 170 5.85 1.81 -8.66
C VAL A 170 6.66 3.03 -8.22
N ASP A 171 7.91 2.84 -7.78
CA ASP A 171 8.77 3.96 -7.37
C ASP A 171 9.04 4.92 -8.53
N ALA A 172 9.26 4.40 -9.74
CA ALA A 172 9.42 5.22 -10.94
C ALA A 172 8.12 5.98 -11.26
N ALA A 173 6.96 5.35 -11.13
CA ALA A 173 5.66 6.00 -11.31
C ALA A 173 5.44 7.13 -10.29
N LEU A 174 5.72 6.90 -9.00
CA LEU A 174 5.55 7.91 -7.95
C LEU A 174 6.55 9.08 -8.11
N ALA A 175 7.78 8.80 -8.51
CA ALA A 175 8.76 9.84 -8.83
C ALA A 175 8.32 10.66 -10.06
N ALA A 176 7.79 10.01 -11.09
CA ALA A 176 7.28 10.68 -12.28
C ALA A 176 6.02 11.51 -11.98
N MET A 177 5.12 11.02 -11.13
CA MET A 177 3.94 11.75 -10.67
C MET A 177 4.34 13.12 -10.11
N LYS A 178 5.34 13.17 -9.22
CA LYS A 178 5.84 14.43 -8.64
C LYS A 178 6.37 15.40 -9.70
N ARG A 179 6.92 14.90 -10.81
CA ARG A 179 7.45 15.71 -11.92
C ARG A 179 6.35 16.19 -12.88
N ILE A 180 5.31 15.39 -13.06
CA ILE A 180 4.15 15.69 -13.92
C ILE A 180 3.18 16.63 -13.20
N GLN A 181 3.11 16.55 -11.88
CA GLN A 181 2.25 17.40 -11.07
C GLN A 181 2.65 18.88 -11.26
N GLY A 182 1.67 19.69 -11.69
CA GLY A 182 1.88 21.10 -11.99
C GLY A 182 2.55 21.40 -13.34
N ALA A 183 2.83 20.38 -14.16
CA ALA A 183 3.27 20.61 -15.53
C ALA A 183 2.16 21.29 -16.36
N ASN A 184 2.56 22.11 -17.34
CA ASN A 184 1.61 22.84 -18.17
C ASN A 184 0.66 21.87 -18.91
N GLY A 185 -0.64 22.17 -18.88
CA GLY A 185 -1.68 21.36 -19.50
C GLY A 185 -2.13 20.16 -18.67
N VAL A 186 -1.51 19.86 -17.52
CA VAL A 186 -1.94 18.80 -16.61
C VAL A 186 -2.94 19.35 -15.59
N LYS A 187 -4.12 18.72 -15.51
CA LYS A 187 -5.17 19.03 -14.53
C LYS A 187 -5.01 18.20 -13.26
N GLU A 188 -4.77 16.90 -13.44
CA GLU A 188 -4.60 15.95 -12.35
C GLU A 188 -3.66 14.83 -12.80
N VAL A 189 -2.87 14.31 -11.87
CA VAL A 189 -2.11 13.08 -12.03
C VAL A 189 -2.21 12.29 -10.75
N SER A 190 -2.54 11.01 -10.87
CA SER A 190 -2.67 10.12 -9.72
C SER A 190 -2.25 8.70 -10.09
N PRO A 191 -1.68 7.94 -9.14
CA PRO A 191 -1.35 6.54 -9.39
C PRO A 191 -2.64 5.73 -9.49
N GLU A 192 -2.63 4.71 -10.35
CA GLU A 192 -3.68 3.71 -10.37
C GLU A 192 -3.56 2.84 -9.11
N ILE A 193 -4.69 2.68 -8.41
CA ILE A 193 -4.77 1.89 -7.18
C ILE A 193 -5.80 0.78 -7.33
N ILE A 194 -5.50 -0.37 -6.74
CA ILE A 194 -6.40 -1.52 -6.65
C ILE A 194 -6.86 -1.65 -5.20
N GLN A 195 -8.18 -1.68 -5.00
CA GLN A 195 -8.80 -1.79 -3.68
C GLN A 195 -9.64 -3.06 -3.63
N SER A 196 -9.81 -3.62 -2.43
CA SER A 196 -10.80 -4.67 -2.22
C SER A 196 -12.19 -4.13 -2.53
N ARG A 197 -12.83 -4.68 -3.57
CA ARG A 197 -14.26 -4.48 -3.77
C ARG A 197 -14.98 -5.28 -2.70
N ILE A 198 -15.71 -4.61 -1.82
CA ILE A 198 -16.62 -5.28 -0.88
C ILE A 198 -17.68 -5.97 -1.75
N MET A 199 -17.60 -7.29 -1.88
CA MET A 199 -18.72 -8.07 -2.40
C MET A 199 -19.73 -8.20 -1.27
N THR A 200 -20.72 -7.32 -1.26
CA THR A 200 -21.93 -7.53 -0.46
C THR A 200 -22.61 -8.77 -1.03
N ARG A 201 -22.62 -9.87 -0.27
CA ARG A 201 -23.48 -11.02 -0.54
C ARG A 201 -24.82 -10.81 0.15
#